data_AF-A0A3D5D181-F1
#
_entry.id   AF-A0A3D5D181-F1
#
_cell.length_a   1.000
_cell.length_b   1.000
_cell.length_c   1.000
_cell.angle_alpha   90.00
_cell.angle_beta   90.00
_cell.angle_gamma   90.00
#
_symmetry.space_group_name_H-M   'P 1'
#
loop_
_entity.id
_entity.type
_entity.pdbx_description
1 polymer ?
#
loop_
_entity_poly.entity_id
_entity_poly.type
_entity_poly.pdbx_seq_one_letter_code
_entity_poly.pdbx_strand_id
1 'polypeptide(L)'
;MNGRLGARFYLIFAAKLFTVMQSQMHRSLTAPENMQKNTVCLAHCVTTIGLLCYHLSVSACLDAQALNVLADKEMQYMLQRIPPAFADAVADKLIQGQMTTQTPASCQAHWRLSVPAADVAEAQALLQAEPAKQIMLAAQGYQIPEQPILDADFIVDVASLQVKHQETLQTAPLGKLRASVELMYAMLTQARANGQSDAQPWTGADKQVLAADCQQSLSVKAPAACQCYVDGLAEKYTARQVRYNRYLSSNPYAFATGNGAEFKQLDKKLQADCGLTSPH
;
A
#
# COMPACT_ATOMS: atom_id res chain seq x y z
N MET A 1 13.18 -0.77 -40.87
CA MET A 1 13.67 -2.11 -40.47
C MET A 1 14.06 -2.06 -39.01
N ASN A 2 13.64 -3.07 -38.24
CA ASN A 2 14.03 -3.44 -36.87
C ASN A 2 12.83 -3.63 -35.91
N GLY A 3 12.15 -4.75 -36.11
CA GLY A 3 11.51 -5.47 -35.02
C GLY A 3 12.46 -6.54 -34.48
N ARG A 4 12.45 -6.73 -33.15
CA ARG A 4 12.94 -7.86 -32.33
C ARG A 4 13.87 -7.39 -31.20
N LEU A 5 13.27 -7.17 -30.03
CA LEU A 5 13.96 -7.24 -28.72
C LEU A 5 13.03 -7.61 -27.55
N GLY A 6 11.79 -8.09 -27.80
CA GLY A 6 10.79 -8.36 -26.76
C GLY A 6 10.83 -9.74 -26.09
N ALA A 7 11.71 -10.66 -26.49
CA ALA A 7 11.58 -12.08 -26.10
C ALA A 7 12.50 -12.55 -24.97
N ARG A 8 13.42 -11.72 -24.45
CA ARG A 8 14.43 -12.17 -23.46
C ARG A 8 14.14 -11.79 -22.00
N PHE A 9 13.13 -10.97 -21.72
CA PHE A 9 12.81 -10.55 -20.36
C PHE A 9 11.84 -11.48 -19.59
N TYR A 10 11.21 -12.45 -20.25
CA TYR A 10 10.18 -13.30 -19.65
C TYR A 10 10.67 -14.47 -18.77
N LEU A 11 11.97 -14.79 -18.80
CA LEU A 11 12.48 -16.04 -18.22
C LEU A 11 12.96 -15.95 -16.76
N ILE A 12 13.09 -14.75 -16.18
CA ILE A 12 13.68 -14.60 -14.84
C ILE A 12 12.61 -14.62 -13.72
N PHE A 13 11.36 -14.24 -14.02
CA PHE A 13 10.26 -14.28 -13.05
C PHE A 13 9.73 -15.70 -12.77
N ALA A 14 9.90 -16.65 -13.70
CA ALA A 14 9.35 -18.00 -13.59
C ALA A 14 10.09 -18.91 -12.60
N ALA A 15 11.38 -18.64 -12.33
CA ALA A 15 12.23 -19.59 -11.61
C ALA A 15 12.06 -19.58 -10.07
N LYS A 16 11.53 -18.49 -9.48
CA LYS A 16 11.34 -18.39 -8.02
C LYS A 16 9.91 -18.65 -7.53
N LEU A 17 8.89 -18.61 -8.40
CA LEU A 17 7.50 -18.88 -8.01
C LEU A 17 7.12 -20.37 -8.06
N PHE A 18 7.83 -21.20 -8.84
CA PHE A 18 7.47 -22.62 -8.99
C PHE A 18 7.72 -23.46 -7.73
N THR A 19 8.66 -23.05 -6.87
CA THR A 19 8.99 -23.76 -5.62
C THR A 19 7.94 -23.61 -4.53
N VAL A 20 7.09 -22.56 -4.59
CA VAL A 20 6.09 -22.29 -3.55
C VAL A 20 4.77 -23.01 -3.80
N MET A 21 4.40 -23.27 -5.06
CA MET A 21 3.11 -23.89 -5.39
C MET A 21 3.05 -25.42 -5.19
N GLN A 22 4.19 -26.13 -5.16
CA GLN A 22 4.16 -27.59 -4.94
C GLN A 22 3.88 -28.00 -3.49
N SER A 23 3.99 -27.07 -2.52
CA SER A 23 3.85 -27.42 -1.10
C SER A 23 2.43 -27.31 -0.54
N GLN A 24 1.42 -26.89 -1.32
CA GLN A 24 0.06 -26.64 -0.81
C GLN A 24 -1.03 -27.61 -1.30
N MET A 25 -0.73 -28.61 -2.12
CA MET A 25 -1.73 -29.57 -2.63
C MET A 25 -1.90 -30.86 -1.81
N HIS A 26 -1.22 -31.02 -0.68
CA HIS A 26 -1.33 -32.22 0.16
C HIS A 26 -1.60 -31.87 1.62
N ARG A 27 -2.87 -31.59 1.92
CA ARG A 27 -3.59 -31.73 3.22
C ARG A 27 -4.84 -30.87 3.15
N SER A 28 -6.04 -31.26 3.55
CA SER A 28 -6.64 -32.54 3.91
C SER A 28 -8.12 -32.19 4.07
N LEU A 29 -9.00 -32.90 3.35
CA LEU A 29 -10.41 -33.00 3.72
C LEU A 29 -10.51 -33.70 5.08
N THR A 30 -11.35 -33.16 5.96
CA THR A 30 -12.26 -33.91 6.85
C THR A 30 -13.05 -32.93 7.73
N ALA A 31 -14.38 -32.89 7.54
CA ALA A 31 -15.35 -32.54 8.59
C ALA A 31 -15.51 -33.75 9.54
N PRO A 32 -16.08 -33.59 10.76
CA PRO A 32 -17.54 -33.73 10.89
C PRO A 32 -18.21 -32.91 12.02
N GLU A 33 -19.53 -33.14 12.08
CA GLU A 33 -20.66 -32.63 12.86
C GLU A 33 -20.62 -32.62 14.40
N ASN A 34 -21.66 -31.98 14.95
CA ASN A 34 -22.39 -32.23 16.21
C ASN A 34 -21.86 -31.63 17.52
N MET A 35 -22.63 -30.71 18.12
CA MET A 35 -23.58 -31.08 19.19
C MET A 35 -24.40 -29.88 19.69
N GLN A 36 -25.71 -30.09 19.66
CA GLN A 36 -26.78 -29.27 20.19
C GLN A 36 -26.94 -29.56 21.70
N LYS A 37 -26.96 -28.53 22.56
CA LYS A 37 -27.41 -28.66 23.96
C LYS A 37 -28.40 -27.56 24.31
N ASN A 38 -29.67 -27.99 24.35
CA ASN A 38 -30.78 -27.30 25.00
C ASN A 38 -30.47 -27.09 26.48
N THR A 39 -30.67 -25.86 26.97
CA THR A 39 -30.76 -25.59 28.41
C THR A 39 -32.17 -25.08 28.71
N VAL A 40 -32.95 -25.92 29.37
CA VAL A 40 -34.25 -25.61 29.96
C VAL A 40 -33.97 -25.03 31.35
N CYS A 41 -34.40 -23.80 31.62
CA CYS A 41 -34.45 -23.25 32.98
C CYS A 41 -35.89 -23.33 33.50
N LEU A 42 -36.09 -24.21 34.49
CA LEU A 42 -37.30 -24.26 35.31
C LEU A 42 -37.38 -23.00 36.19
N ALA A 43 -38.55 -22.37 36.17
CA ALA A 43 -39.00 -21.45 37.20
C ALA A 43 -39.34 -22.24 38.48
N HIS A 44 -38.96 -21.72 39.65
CA HIS A 44 -39.81 -21.44 40.82
C HIS A 44 -38.96 -21.05 42.05
N CYS A 45 -39.60 -20.28 42.94
CA CYS A 45 -39.30 -20.06 44.36
C CYS A 45 -38.62 -18.73 44.77
N VAL A 46 -39.51 -17.85 45.21
CA VAL A 46 -39.41 -16.71 46.12
C VAL A 46 -38.37 -16.90 47.23
N THR A 47 -37.38 -16.01 47.30
CA THR A 47 -36.98 -15.29 48.54
C THR A 47 -35.97 -14.20 48.20
N THR A 48 -36.29 -12.99 48.63
CA THR A 48 -35.51 -11.76 48.50
C THR A 48 -34.22 -11.82 49.31
N ILE A 49 -33.11 -12.10 48.65
CA ILE A 49 -31.75 -11.76 49.09
C ILE A 49 -31.08 -11.11 47.88
N GLY A 50 -30.63 -9.86 48.05
CA GLY A 50 -30.02 -9.05 47.00
C GLY A 50 -28.78 -9.73 46.41
N LEU A 51 -28.98 -10.46 45.31
CA LEU A 51 -27.90 -10.84 44.41
C LEU A 51 -27.42 -9.58 43.72
N LEU A 52 -26.22 -9.14 44.10
CA LEU A 52 -25.34 -8.41 43.21
C LEU A 52 -25.23 -9.22 41.90
N CYS A 53 -25.99 -8.82 40.89
CA CYS A 53 -25.70 -9.14 39.51
C CYS A 53 -24.36 -8.49 39.18
N TYR A 54 -23.27 -9.19 39.47
CA TYR A 54 -22.02 -8.98 38.77
C TYR A 54 -22.30 -9.29 37.30
N HIS A 55 -22.67 -8.27 36.56
CA HIS A 55 -22.55 -8.28 35.11
C HIS A 55 -21.08 -8.61 34.83
N LEU A 56 -20.82 -9.88 34.50
CA LEU A 56 -19.61 -10.29 33.82
C LEU A 56 -19.65 -9.56 32.49
N SER A 57 -19.15 -8.33 32.48
CA SER A 57 -18.84 -7.60 31.27
C SER A 57 -17.90 -8.50 30.48
N VAL A 58 -18.41 -9.12 29.41
CA VAL A 58 -17.57 -9.73 28.39
C VAL A 58 -16.67 -8.61 27.93
N SER A 59 -15.40 -8.63 28.34
CA SER A 59 -14.44 -7.62 27.92
C SER A 59 -14.38 -7.71 26.41
N ALA A 60 -14.87 -6.67 25.72
CA ALA A 60 -14.74 -6.59 24.28
C ALA A 60 -13.26 -6.76 23.94
N CYS A 61 -12.97 -7.70 23.04
CA CYS A 61 -11.59 -8.04 22.73
C CYS A 61 -10.81 -6.84 22.14
N LEU A 62 -11.52 -5.93 21.47
CA LEU A 62 -10.98 -4.69 20.94
C LEU A 62 -11.82 -3.53 21.46
N ASP A 63 -11.19 -2.62 22.20
CA ASP A 63 -11.80 -1.35 22.57
C ASP A 63 -11.51 -0.26 21.51
N ALA A 64 -12.10 0.93 21.69
CA ALA A 64 -11.92 2.03 20.75
C ALA A 64 -10.46 2.49 20.62
N GLN A 65 -9.67 2.40 21.70
CA GLN A 65 -8.27 2.79 21.69
C GLN A 65 -7.43 1.79 20.88
N ALA A 66 -7.65 0.49 21.09
CA ALA A 66 -7.02 -0.58 20.33
C ALA A 66 -7.35 -0.47 18.83
N LEU A 67 -8.60 -0.16 18.47
CA LEU A 67 -9.01 0.04 17.08
C LEU A 67 -8.32 1.25 16.43
N ASN A 68 -8.18 2.37 17.14
CA ASN A 68 -7.45 3.54 16.64
C ASN A 68 -5.96 3.23 16.44
N VAL A 69 -5.31 2.60 17.42
CA VAL A 69 -3.90 2.17 17.30
C VAL A 69 -3.71 1.21 16.13
N LEU A 70 -4.66 0.29 15.92
CA LEU A 70 -4.62 -0.64 14.80
C LEU A 70 -4.79 0.09 13.45
N ALA A 71 -5.72 1.06 13.35
CA ALA A 71 -5.88 1.88 12.16
C ALA A 71 -4.59 2.64 11.81
N ASP A 72 -3.94 3.24 12.81
CA ASP A 72 -2.69 3.98 12.64
C ASP A 72 -1.56 3.04 12.18
N LYS A 73 -1.44 1.85 12.79
CA LYS A 73 -0.45 0.83 12.39
C LYS A 73 -0.66 0.38 10.94
N GLU A 74 -1.89 0.13 10.53
CA GLU A 74 -2.21 -0.28 9.16
C GLU A 74 -1.90 0.81 8.14
N MET A 75 -2.28 2.06 8.44
CA MET A 75 -1.95 3.20 7.59
C MET A 75 -0.44 3.41 7.48
N GLN A 76 0.29 3.31 8.59
CA GLN A 76 1.75 3.43 8.60
C GLN A 76 2.42 2.30 7.81
N TYR A 77 1.92 1.05 7.95
CA TYR A 77 2.39 -0.09 7.16
C TYR A 77 2.23 0.17 5.65
N MET A 78 1.07 0.69 5.24
CA MET A 78 0.81 1.02 3.84
C MET A 78 1.71 2.16 3.35
N LEU A 79 1.87 3.24 4.12
CA LEU A 79 2.75 4.36 3.77
C LEU A 79 4.22 3.95 3.56
N GLN A 80 4.69 2.92 4.27
CA GLN A 80 6.07 2.42 4.13
C GLN A 80 6.29 1.54 2.90
N ARG A 81 5.22 1.02 2.28
CA ARG A 81 5.30 -0.01 1.23
C ARG A 81 4.71 0.43 -0.09
N ILE A 82 3.63 1.18 -0.04
CA ILE A 82 2.91 1.60 -1.23
C ILE A 82 3.66 2.76 -1.89
N PRO A 83 3.77 2.75 -3.24
CA PRO A 83 4.43 3.81 -3.99
C PRO A 83 3.96 5.24 -3.64
N PRO A 84 4.83 6.25 -3.84
CA PRO A 84 4.68 7.59 -3.28
C PRO A 84 3.37 8.34 -3.63
N ALA A 85 2.70 8.00 -4.73
CA ALA A 85 1.41 8.61 -5.04
C ALA A 85 0.35 8.35 -3.95
N PHE A 86 0.46 7.23 -3.22
CA PHE A 86 -0.39 6.95 -2.05
C PHE A 86 -0.08 7.91 -0.91
N ALA A 87 1.20 8.10 -0.59
CA ALA A 87 1.61 9.02 0.48
C ALA A 87 1.16 10.46 0.19
N ASP A 88 1.23 10.90 -1.06
CA ASP A 88 0.73 12.22 -1.47
C ASP A 88 -0.80 12.32 -1.30
N ALA A 89 -1.56 11.27 -1.67
CA ALA A 89 -3.01 11.25 -1.47
C ALA A 89 -3.42 11.21 0.02
N VAL A 90 -2.65 10.54 0.88
CA VAL A 90 -2.82 10.59 2.35
C VAL A 90 -2.51 11.99 2.88
N ALA A 91 -1.41 12.61 2.44
CA ALA A 91 -1.03 13.96 2.86
C ALA A 91 -2.08 15.01 2.45
N ASP A 92 -2.70 14.83 1.29
CA ASP A 92 -3.82 15.64 0.79
C ASP A 92 -5.15 15.35 1.51
N LYS A 93 -5.17 14.41 2.47
CA LYS A 93 -6.35 13.97 3.23
C LYS A 93 -7.47 13.39 2.37
N LEU A 94 -7.09 12.87 1.20
CA LEU A 94 -8.03 12.25 0.26
C LEU A 94 -8.30 10.77 0.59
N ILE A 95 -7.42 10.15 1.39
CA ILE A 95 -7.56 8.78 1.88
C ILE A 95 -7.93 8.80 3.37
N GLN A 96 -8.92 8.00 3.74
CA GLN A 96 -9.38 7.89 5.13
C GLN A 96 -9.62 6.42 5.51
N GLY A 97 -9.12 6.01 6.68
CA GLY A 97 -9.33 4.67 7.23
C GLY A 97 -10.17 4.72 8.50
N GLN A 98 -11.10 3.79 8.65
CA GLN A 98 -11.91 3.63 9.86
C GLN A 98 -11.93 2.15 10.28
N MET A 99 -11.55 1.89 11.54
CA MET A 99 -11.59 0.56 12.13
C MET A 99 -12.80 0.43 13.06
N THR A 100 -13.56 -0.64 12.89
CA THR A 100 -14.65 -1.02 13.80
C THR A 100 -14.48 -2.46 14.24
N THR A 101 -15.12 -2.85 15.35
CA THR A 101 -15.20 -4.27 15.71
C THR A 101 -16.34 -4.90 14.93
N GLN A 102 -16.09 -6.06 14.33
CA GLN A 102 -17.14 -6.82 13.65
C GLN A 102 -17.85 -7.77 14.61
N THR A 103 -17.09 -8.46 15.47
CA THR A 103 -17.63 -9.36 16.47
C THR A 103 -16.82 -9.24 17.77
N PRO A 104 -17.43 -8.85 18.90
CA PRO A 104 -16.71 -8.60 20.16
C PRO A 104 -16.00 -9.84 20.72
N ALA A 105 -16.50 -11.03 20.39
CA ALA A 105 -16.01 -12.31 20.92
C ALA A 105 -14.82 -12.91 20.14
N SER A 106 -14.58 -12.51 18.89
CA SER A 106 -13.56 -13.12 18.00
C SER A 106 -12.35 -12.24 17.73
N CYS A 107 -12.25 -11.07 18.38
CA CYS A 107 -11.13 -10.12 18.16
C CYS A 107 -10.98 -9.73 16.69
N GLN A 108 -12.11 -9.69 15.99
CA GLN A 108 -12.17 -9.41 14.57
C GLN A 108 -12.39 -7.91 14.36
N ALA A 109 -11.46 -7.31 13.64
CA ALA A 109 -11.52 -5.93 13.18
C ALA A 109 -12.09 -5.89 11.77
N HIS A 110 -12.89 -4.87 11.51
CA HIS A 110 -13.35 -4.48 10.20
C HIS A 110 -12.69 -3.15 9.85
N TRP A 111 -11.99 -3.11 8.72
CA TRP A 111 -11.39 -1.90 8.22
C TRP A 111 -12.12 -1.43 6.97
N ARG A 112 -12.60 -0.19 7.03
CA ARG A 112 -13.09 0.55 5.87
C ARG A 112 -12.06 1.59 5.44
N LEU A 113 -11.53 1.45 4.24
CA LEU A 113 -10.62 2.40 3.60
C LEU A 113 -11.34 3.11 2.45
N SER A 114 -11.40 4.43 2.52
CA SER A 114 -11.87 5.29 1.45
C SER A 114 -10.69 5.82 0.65
N VAL A 115 -10.71 5.62 -0.67
CA VAL A 115 -9.76 6.18 -1.64
C VAL A 115 -10.49 7.07 -2.65
N PRO A 116 -9.79 7.98 -3.34
CA PRO A 116 -10.44 8.90 -4.27
C PRO A 116 -11.02 8.17 -5.48
N ALA A 117 -12.27 8.47 -5.83
CA ALA A 117 -12.90 7.89 -7.02
C ALA A 117 -12.13 8.24 -8.33
N ALA A 118 -11.50 9.42 -8.37
CA ALA A 118 -10.65 9.82 -9.49
C ALA A 118 -9.41 8.93 -9.64
N ASP A 119 -8.78 8.53 -8.53
CA ASP A 119 -7.63 7.61 -8.54
C ASP A 119 -8.04 6.22 -9.04
N VAL A 120 -9.20 5.73 -8.59
CA VAL A 120 -9.78 4.47 -9.07
C VAL A 120 -10.05 4.53 -10.57
N ALA A 121 -10.71 5.60 -11.04
CA ALA A 121 -11.03 5.77 -12.46
C ALA A 121 -9.77 5.88 -13.35
N GLU A 122 -8.77 6.64 -12.91
CA GLU A 122 -7.49 6.75 -13.63
C GLU A 122 -6.79 5.39 -13.72
N ALA A 123 -6.72 4.65 -12.61
CA ALA A 123 -6.08 3.34 -12.59
C ALA A 123 -6.80 2.32 -13.49
N GLN A 124 -8.14 2.34 -13.51
CA GLN A 124 -8.93 1.52 -14.43
C GLN A 124 -8.67 1.89 -15.90
N ALA A 125 -8.62 3.20 -16.22
CA ALA A 125 -8.32 3.66 -17.58
C ALA A 125 -6.92 3.21 -18.04
N LEU A 126 -5.91 3.31 -17.16
CA LEU A 126 -4.56 2.82 -17.42
C LEU A 126 -4.53 1.31 -17.67
N LEU A 127 -5.32 0.53 -16.93
CA LEU A 127 -5.39 -0.92 -17.11
C LEU A 127 -6.08 -1.30 -18.42
N GLN A 128 -7.16 -0.61 -18.78
CA GLN A 128 -7.91 -0.82 -20.02
C GLN A 128 -7.10 -0.46 -21.27
N ALA A 129 -6.20 0.52 -21.17
CA ALA A 129 -5.27 0.87 -22.24
C ALA A 129 -4.24 -0.25 -22.54
N GLU A 130 -4.02 -1.17 -21.59
CA GLU A 130 -3.07 -2.27 -21.72
C GLU A 130 -3.73 -3.64 -21.40
N PRO A 131 -4.56 -4.20 -22.32
CA PRO A 131 -5.33 -5.42 -22.05
C PRO A 131 -4.45 -6.65 -21.72
N ALA A 132 -3.23 -6.72 -22.28
CA ALA A 132 -2.27 -7.77 -21.93
C ALA A 132 -1.82 -7.70 -20.46
N LYS A 133 -1.62 -6.49 -19.93
CA LYS A 133 -1.28 -6.26 -18.52
C LYS A 133 -2.45 -6.65 -17.62
N GLN A 134 -3.67 -6.33 -18.01
CA GLN A 134 -4.88 -6.74 -17.29
C GLN A 134 -4.98 -8.27 -17.14
N ILE A 135 -4.83 -9.01 -18.23
CA ILE A 135 -4.88 -10.49 -18.21
C ILE A 135 -3.78 -11.05 -17.30
N MET A 136 -2.55 -10.54 -17.43
CA MET A 136 -1.41 -10.98 -16.64
C MET A 136 -1.60 -10.74 -15.13
N LEU A 137 -2.12 -9.58 -14.74
CA LEU A 137 -2.37 -9.25 -13.34
C LEU A 137 -3.53 -10.08 -12.77
N ALA A 138 -4.61 -10.25 -13.53
CA ALA A 138 -5.75 -11.07 -13.15
C ALA A 138 -5.34 -12.55 -12.94
N ALA A 139 -4.48 -13.09 -13.80
CA ALA A 139 -3.95 -14.45 -13.66
C ALA A 139 -3.12 -14.66 -12.37
N GLN A 140 -2.57 -13.58 -11.82
CA GLN A 140 -1.83 -13.58 -10.55
C GLN A 140 -2.71 -13.27 -9.34
N GLY A 141 -4.02 -13.10 -9.53
CA GLY A 141 -4.98 -12.76 -8.47
C GLY A 141 -4.95 -11.29 -8.07
N TYR A 142 -4.23 -10.43 -8.80
CA TYR A 142 -4.26 -8.98 -8.55
C TYR A 142 -5.47 -8.34 -9.21
N GLN A 143 -6.10 -7.42 -8.48
CA GLN A 143 -7.26 -6.66 -8.94
C GLN A 143 -7.12 -5.21 -8.50
N ILE A 144 -7.40 -4.26 -9.40
CA ILE A 144 -7.57 -2.85 -9.06
C ILE A 144 -8.94 -2.69 -8.39
N PRO A 145 -9.09 -1.82 -7.38
CA PRO A 145 -10.39 -1.54 -6.79
C PRO A 145 -11.41 -1.11 -7.86
N GLU A 146 -12.62 -1.65 -7.78
CA GLU A 146 -13.73 -1.21 -8.63
C GLU A 146 -14.49 -0.02 -8.03
N GLN A 147 -14.37 0.14 -6.71
CA GLN A 147 -15.09 1.13 -5.91
C GLN A 147 -14.11 1.92 -5.02
N PRO A 148 -14.46 3.17 -4.66
CA PRO A 148 -13.64 4.00 -3.78
C PRO A 148 -13.64 3.53 -2.32
N ILE A 149 -14.57 2.66 -1.93
CA ILE A 149 -14.63 2.11 -0.58
C ILE A 149 -14.14 0.67 -0.64
N LEU A 150 -13.13 0.36 0.15
CA LEU A 150 -12.59 -0.98 0.32
C LEU A 150 -12.80 -1.42 1.75
N ASP A 151 -13.34 -2.62 1.93
CA ASP A 151 -13.59 -3.19 3.24
C ASP A 151 -12.75 -4.47 3.41
N ALA A 152 -12.22 -4.68 4.62
CA ALA A 152 -11.52 -5.91 4.97
C ALA A 152 -11.78 -6.30 6.42
N ASP A 153 -12.19 -7.55 6.61
CA ASP A 153 -12.31 -8.17 7.92
C ASP A 153 -11.06 -9.00 8.20
N PHE A 154 -10.52 -8.90 9.41
CA PHE A 154 -9.33 -9.67 9.80
C PHE A 154 -9.22 -9.86 11.32
N ILE A 155 -8.47 -10.88 11.71
CA ILE A 155 -8.26 -11.26 13.11
C ILE A 155 -6.95 -10.68 13.64
N VAL A 156 -7.01 -10.16 14.86
CA VAL A 156 -5.88 -9.55 15.56
C VAL A 156 -5.49 -10.39 16.78
N ASP A 157 -4.19 -10.46 17.05
CA ASP A 157 -3.68 -10.92 18.34
C ASP A 157 -3.88 -9.83 19.39
N VAL A 158 -4.69 -10.11 20.40
CA VAL A 158 -5.13 -9.10 21.38
C VAL A 158 -4.01 -8.57 22.25
N ALA A 159 -3.04 -9.41 22.59
CA ALA A 159 -1.97 -9.04 23.51
C ALA A 159 -0.98 -8.09 22.84
N SER A 160 -0.76 -8.24 21.53
CA SER A 160 0.23 -7.49 20.76
C SER A 160 -0.37 -6.45 19.81
N LEU A 161 -1.69 -6.49 19.59
CA LEU A 161 -2.38 -5.75 18.54
C LEU A 161 -1.68 -5.92 17.19
N GLN A 162 -1.31 -7.16 16.87
CA GLN A 162 -0.71 -7.54 15.60
C GLN A 162 -1.70 -8.34 14.76
N VAL A 163 -1.73 -8.03 13.47
CA VAL A 163 -2.47 -8.82 12.49
C VAL A 163 -1.83 -10.20 12.38
N LYS A 164 -2.65 -11.26 12.45
CA LYS A 164 -2.15 -12.63 12.27
C LYS A 164 -1.60 -12.80 10.86
N HIS A 165 -0.52 -13.58 10.73
CA HIS A 165 0.15 -13.77 9.44
C HIS A 165 -0.80 -14.25 8.33
N GLN A 166 -1.73 -15.15 8.63
CA GLN A 166 -2.70 -15.68 7.66
C GLN A 166 -3.58 -14.58 7.05
N GLU A 167 -3.89 -13.54 7.81
CA GLU A 167 -4.70 -12.38 7.37
C GLU A 167 -3.91 -11.45 6.43
N THR A 168 -2.57 -11.52 6.47
CA THR A 168 -1.70 -10.72 5.60
C THR A 168 -1.47 -11.34 4.23
N LEU A 169 -1.86 -12.59 4.02
CA LEU A 169 -1.74 -13.28 2.74
C LEU A 169 -2.69 -12.66 1.71
N GLN A 170 -2.26 -12.58 0.45
CA GLN A 170 -3.08 -12.04 -0.66
C GLN A 170 -4.37 -12.84 -0.94
N THR A 171 -4.54 -14.01 -0.31
CA THR A 171 -5.78 -14.78 -0.35
C THR A 171 -6.81 -14.31 0.67
N ALA A 172 -6.37 -13.67 1.76
CA ALA A 172 -7.21 -13.16 2.84
C ALA A 172 -7.70 -11.72 2.53
N PRO A 173 -8.83 -11.28 3.13
CA PRO A 173 -9.44 -9.98 2.82
C PRO A 173 -8.48 -8.79 3.02
N LEU A 174 -7.76 -8.72 4.14
CA LEU A 174 -6.81 -7.64 4.40
C LEU A 174 -5.62 -7.65 3.44
N GLY A 175 -5.04 -8.82 3.17
CA GLY A 175 -3.97 -8.96 2.19
C GLY A 175 -4.40 -8.55 0.78
N LYS A 176 -5.64 -8.87 0.37
CA LYS A 176 -6.23 -8.40 -0.90
C LYS A 176 -6.37 -6.89 -0.92
N LEU A 177 -6.96 -6.29 0.11
CA LEU A 177 -7.13 -4.84 0.21
C LEU A 177 -5.77 -4.14 0.05
N ARG A 178 -4.76 -4.55 0.83
CA ARG A 178 -3.40 -3.99 0.77
C ARG A 178 -2.81 -4.13 -0.63
N ALA A 179 -2.89 -5.31 -1.24
CA ALA A 179 -2.34 -5.57 -2.57
C ALA A 179 -3.05 -4.78 -3.68
N SER A 180 -4.38 -4.63 -3.60
CA SER A 180 -5.17 -3.86 -4.56
C SER A 180 -4.82 -2.37 -4.51
N VAL A 181 -4.70 -1.80 -3.31
CA VAL A 181 -4.30 -0.39 -3.16
C VAL A 181 -2.84 -0.19 -3.59
N GLU A 182 -1.95 -1.13 -3.24
CA GLU A 182 -0.54 -1.11 -3.66
C GLU A 182 -0.41 -1.08 -5.18
N LEU A 183 -1.10 -1.99 -5.87
CA LEU A 183 -1.10 -2.06 -7.33
C LEU A 183 -1.67 -0.77 -7.96
N MET A 184 -2.81 -0.29 -7.45
CA MET A 184 -3.44 0.93 -7.94
C MET A 184 -2.46 2.11 -7.88
N TYR A 185 -1.87 2.37 -6.72
CA TYR A 185 -0.94 3.49 -6.55
C TYR A 185 0.43 3.26 -7.20
N ALA A 186 0.84 2.01 -7.45
CA ALA A 186 1.99 1.72 -8.30
C ALA A 186 1.77 2.17 -9.74
N MET A 187 0.57 1.94 -10.28
CA MET A 187 0.20 2.39 -11.63
C MET A 187 0.08 3.90 -11.69
N LEU A 188 -0.57 4.53 -10.71
CA LEU A 188 -0.70 5.98 -10.65
C LEU A 188 0.66 6.67 -10.49
N THR A 189 1.56 6.14 -9.65
CA THR A 189 2.93 6.67 -9.52
C THR A 189 3.65 6.66 -10.87
N GLN A 190 3.51 5.58 -11.65
CA GLN A 190 4.13 5.49 -12.97
C GLN A 190 3.53 6.45 -13.98
N ALA A 191 2.20 6.53 -14.06
CA ALA A 191 1.51 7.39 -15.00
C ALA A 191 1.80 8.87 -14.71
N ARG A 192 1.71 9.25 -13.43
CA ARG A 192 1.88 10.64 -12.98
C ARG A 192 3.33 11.10 -12.97
N ALA A 193 4.31 10.19 -13.01
CA ALA A 193 5.73 10.56 -13.10
C ALA A 193 6.06 11.38 -14.36
N ASN A 194 5.36 11.15 -15.47
CA ASN A 194 5.57 11.86 -16.73
C ASN A 194 4.32 12.60 -17.25
N GLY A 195 3.21 12.57 -16.52
CA GLY A 195 2.01 13.30 -16.90
C GLY A 195 2.30 14.78 -17.09
N GLN A 196 1.68 15.44 -18.06
CA GLN A 196 1.71 16.90 -18.11
C GLN A 196 0.98 17.42 -16.86
N SER A 197 1.71 18.10 -15.98
CA SER A 197 1.12 18.82 -14.86
C SER A 197 1.29 20.30 -15.15
N ASP A 198 0.25 21.08 -14.88
CA ASP A 198 0.42 22.49 -14.59
C ASP A 198 1.39 22.57 -13.41
N ALA A 199 2.61 23.04 -13.66
CA ALA A 199 3.67 23.02 -12.66
C ALA A 199 3.26 23.96 -11.52
N GLN A 200 2.76 23.39 -10.42
CA GLN A 200 2.60 24.14 -9.19
C GLN A 200 4.00 24.55 -8.70
N PRO A 201 4.21 25.82 -8.34
CA PRO A 201 5.48 26.28 -7.80
C PRO A 201 5.85 25.44 -6.57
N TRP A 202 7.10 25.00 -6.50
CA TRP A 202 7.56 24.19 -5.36
C TRP A 202 7.48 25.00 -4.08
N THR A 203 7.01 24.37 -3.02
CA THR A 203 7.06 24.98 -1.69
C THR A 203 8.49 25.03 -1.17
N GLY A 204 8.76 25.94 -0.23
CA GLY A 204 10.06 25.97 0.46
C GLY A 204 10.37 24.65 1.17
N ALA A 205 9.34 23.96 1.69
CA ALA A 205 9.47 22.65 2.32
C ALA A 205 9.89 21.57 1.31
N ASP A 206 9.27 21.53 0.12
CA ASP A 206 9.65 20.57 -0.93
C ASP A 206 11.12 20.73 -1.33
N LYS A 207 11.57 21.99 -1.51
CA LYS A 207 12.97 22.28 -1.84
C LYS A 207 13.92 21.84 -0.73
N GLN A 208 13.58 22.09 0.53
CA GLN A 208 14.41 21.70 1.69
C GLN A 208 14.52 20.19 1.83
N VAL A 209 13.42 19.45 1.69
CA VAL A 209 13.43 17.98 1.76
C VAL A 209 14.33 17.41 0.67
N LEU A 210 14.24 17.92 -0.56
CA LEU A 210 15.05 17.43 -1.67
C LEU A 210 16.53 17.82 -1.55
N ALA A 211 16.81 19.02 -1.04
CA ALA A 211 18.17 19.48 -0.79
C ALA A 211 18.86 18.62 0.29
N ALA A 212 18.14 18.27 1.36
CA ALA A 212 18.65 17.37 2.40
C ALA A 212 18.93 15.97 1.85
N ASP A 213 18.02 15.41 1.03
CA ASP A 213 18.22 14.12 0.38
C ASP A 213 19.42 14.15 -0.59
N CYS A 214 19.61 15.23 -1.35
CA CYS A 214 20.80 15.43 -2.19
C CYS A 214 22.09 15.41 -1.37
N GLN A 215 22.13 16.14 -0.25
CA GLN A 215 23.31 16.19 0.61
C GLN A 215 23.64 14.81 1.19
N GLN A 216 22.62 14.06 1.61
CA GLN A 216 22.78 12.74 2.20
C GLN A 216 23.19 11.69 1.16
N SER A 217 22.48 11.61 0.03
CA SER A 217 22.70 10.59 -1.00
C SER A 217 24.03 10.72 -1.73
N LEU A 218 24.54 11.96 -1.90
CA LEU A 218 25.78 12.23 -2.62
C LEU A 218 26.95 12.62 -1.69
N SER A 219 26.73 12.60 -0.36
CA SER A 219 27.73 13.02 0.64
C SER A 219 28.33 14.41 0.36
N VAL A 220 27.51 15.33 -0.16
CA VAL A 220 27.96 16.64 -0.66
C VAL A 220 28.05 17.63 0.49
N LYS A 221 29.25 18.21 0.67
CA LYS A 221 29.52 19.23 1.70
C LYS A 221 29.11 20.65 1.31
N ALA A 222 28.72 20.89 0.06
CA ALA A 222 28.38 22.20 -0.47
C ALA A 222 26.85 22.35 -0.64
N PRO A 223 26.14 23.03 0.29
CA PRO A 223 24.70 23.22 0.20
C PRO A 223 24.23 23.90 -1.08
N ALA A 224 25.04 24.82 -1.63
CA ALA A 224 24.74 25.54 -2.86
C ALA A 224 24.65 24.62 -4.10
N ALA A 225 25.41 23.53 -4.14
CA ALA A 225 25.35 22.56 -5.25
C ALA A 225 24.02 21.80 -5.25
N CYS A 226 23.55 21.37 -4.08
CA CYS A 226 22.23 20.76 -3.95
C CYS A 226 21.10 21.75 -4.23
N GLN A 227 21.25 23.03 -3.87
CA GLN A 227 20.27 24.06 -4.21
C GLN A 227 20.17 24.27 -5.73
N CYS A 228 21.30 24.41 -6.43
CA CYS A 228 21.36 24.47 -7.90
C CYS A 228 20.61 23.30 -8.55
N TYR A 229 20.84 22.09 -8.05
CA TYR A 229 20.23 20.90 -8.59
C TYR A 229 18.72 20.85 -8.34
N VAL A 230 18.28 21.21 -7.13
CA VAL A 230 16.85 21.30 -6.77
C VAL A 230 16.13 22.34 -7.64
N ASP A 231 16.74 23.51 -7.83
CA ASP A 231 16.15 24.57 -8.65
C ASP A 231 16.04 24.15 -10.12
N GLY A 232 17.07 23.51 -10.68
CA GLY A 232 17.04 22.99 -12.05
C GLY A 232 15.98 21.89 -12.27
N LEU A 233 15.68 21.07 -11.26
CA LEU A 233 14.57 20.11 -11.35
C LEU A 233 13.21 20.82 -11.29
N ALA A 234 13.09 21.84 -10.45
CA ALA A 234 11.85 22.60 -10.27
C ALA A 234 11.44 23.38 -11.52
N GLU A 235 12.37 23.67 -12.43
CA GLU A 235 12.07 24.29 -13.73
C GLU A 235 11.24 23.40 -14.67
N LYS A 236 11.31 22.07 -14.51
CA LYS A 236 10.68 21.12 -15.45
C LYS A 236 9.66 20.18 -14.83
N TYR A 237 9.79 19.88 -13.54
CA TYR A 237 8.97 18.91 -12.86
C TYR A 237 8.38 19.49 -11.59
N THR A 238 7.18 19.05 -11.22
CA THR A 238 6.65 19.27 -9.87
C THR A 238 7.42 18.44 -8.84
N ALA A 239 7.38 18.84 -7.57
CA ALA A 239 8.02 18.10 -6.49
C ALA A 239 7.54 16.63 -6.42
N ARG A 240 6.25 16.39 -6.66
CA ARG A 240 5.67 15.03 -6.72
C ARG A 240 6.26 14.20 -7.85
N GLN A 241 6.34 14.76 -9.05
CA GLN A 241 6.95 14.08 -10.20
C GLN A 241 8.41 13.70 -9.95
N VAL A 242 9.19 14.58 -9.31
CA VAL A 242 10.56 14.26 -8.93
C VAL A 242 10.59 13.07 -7.96
N ARG A 243 9.74 13.06 -6.92
CA ARG A 243 9.63 11.92 -5.98
C ARG A 243 9.25 10.64 -6.70
N TYR A 244 8.28 10.69 -7.62
CA TYR A 244 7.83 9.54 -8.39
C TYR A 244 8.95 9.00 -9.27
N ASN A 245 9.61 9.85 -10.05
CA ASN A 245 10.72 9.43 -10.92
C ASN A 245 11.91 8.86 -10.13
N ARG A 246 12.23 9.41 -8.95
CA ARG A 246 13.26 8.86 -8.05
C ARG A 246 12.87 7.50 -7.49
N TYR A 247 11.62 7.33 -7.06
CA TYR A 247 11.10 6.03 -6.64
C TYR A 247 11.19 4.99 -7.76
N LEU A 248 10.75 5.34 -8.97
CA LEU A 248 10.81 4.46 -10.14
C LEU A 248 12.25 4.12 -10.54
N SER A 249 13.20 5.04 -10.33
CA SER A 249 14.62 4.82 -10.66
C SER A 249 15.35 3.96 -9.64
N SER A 250 14.93 3.99 -8.37
CA SER A 250 15.55 3.23 -7.27
C SER A 250 14.93 1.85 -7.07
N ASN A 251 13.69 1.63 -7.53
CA ASN A 251 13.02 0.35 -7.39
C ASN A 251 13.13 -0.47 -8.70
N PRO A 252 13.93 -1.55 -8.75
CA PRO A 252 14.11 -2.36 -9.95
C PRO A 252 12.85 -3.13 -10.37
N TYR A 253 11.85 -3.21 -9.49
CA TYR A 253 10.55 -3.85 -9.74
C TYR A 253 9.44 -2.84 -10.01
N ALA A 254 9.72 -1.53 -9.92
CA ALA A 254 8.83 -0.54 -10.48
C ALA A 254 8.69 -0.84 -11.97
N PHE A 255 7.46 -1.12 -12.41
CA PHE A 255 7.20 -1.65 -13.74
C PHE A 255 7.89 -0.75 -14.78
N ALA A 256 8.85 -1.36 -15.49
CA ALA A 256 9.71 -0.71 -16.47
C ALA A 256 8.90 -0.33 -17.72
N THR A 257 8.03 0.65 -17.59
CA THR A 257 7.62 1.47 -18.73
C THR A 257 8.85 2.30 -19.09
N GLY A 258 9.11 2.57 -20.38
CA GLY A 258 10.21 3.43 -20.84
C GLY A 258 10.14 4.90 -20.36
N ASN A 259 9.33 5.13 -19.34
CA ASN A 259 9.04 6.35 -18.64
C ASN A 259 10.25 6.82 -17.82
N GLY A 260 10.59 8.11 -17.93
CA GLY A 260 11.65 8.74 -17.15
C GLY A 260 13.02 8.81 -17.85
N ALA A 261 13.12 8.51 -19.16
CA ALA A 261 14.36 8.72 -19.91
C ALA A 261 14.79 10.20 -19.92
N GLU A 262 13.85 11.11 -20.15
CA GLU A 262 14.08 12.55 -20.09
C GLU A 262 14.45 13.01 -18.67
N PHE A 263 13.75 12.50 -17.65
CA PHE A 263 14.10 12.76 -16.26
C PHE A 263 15.52 12.31 -15.94
N LYS A 264 15.92 11.10 -16.35
CA LYS A 264 17.28 10.57 -16.15
C LYS A 264 18.34 11.40 -16.87
N GLN A 265 18.04 11.89 -18.08
CA GLN A 265 18.95 12.76 -18.82
C GLN A 265 19.12 14.11 -18.11
N LEU A 266 18.01 14.73 -17.67
CA LEU A 266 18.03 15.96 -16.91
C LEU A 266 18.77 15.79 -15.58
N ASP A 267 18.47 14.73 -14.84
CA ASP A 267 19.10 14.40 -13.56
C ASP A 267 20.62 14.33 -13.68
N LYS A 268 21.12 13.55 -14.65
CA LYS A 268 22.57 13.47 -14.93
C LYS A 268 23.17 14.81 -15.35
N LYS A 269 22.46 15.58 -16.19
CA LYS A 269 22.91 16.89 -16.62
C LYS A 269 23.02 17.86 -15.45
N LEU A 270 22.00 17.94 -14.60
CA LEU A 270 22.00 18.82 -13.42
C LEU A 270 23.05 18.39 -12.40
N GLN A 271 23.29 17.08 -12.22
CA GLN A 271 24.38 16.62 -11.37
C GLN A 271 25.74 17.11 -11.88
N ALA A 272 25.99 17.01 -13.19
CA ALA A 272 27.21 17.53 -13.79
C ALA A 272 27.31 19.06 -13.68
N ASP A 273 26.25 19.78 -14.08
CA ASP A 273 26.22 21.25 -14.14
C ASP A 273 26.35 21.88 -12.74
N CYS A 274 25.80 21.25 -11.70
CA CYS A 274 25.88 21.73 -10.32
C CYS A 274 27.09 21.18 -9.54
N GLY A 275 28.00 20.47 -10.20
CA GLY A 275 29.22 19.93 -9.56
C GLY A 275 28.97 18.79 -8.57
N LEU A 276 27.83 18.11 -8.68
CA LEU A 276 27.44 16.94 -7.89
C LEU A 276 27.93 15.66 -8.56
N THR A 277 29.24 15.52 -8.73
CA THR A 277 29.82 14.24 -9.18
C THR A 277 30.18 13.40 -7.97
N SER A 278 29.68 12.16 -7.91
CA SER A 278 30.03 11.22 -6.86
C SER A 278 31.55 11.01 -6.85
N PRO A 279 32.24 11.08 -5.70
CA PRO A 279 33.55 10.45 -5.60
C PRO A 279 33.33 8.95 -5.88
N HIS A 280 34.10 8.41 -6.81
CA HIS A 280 34.12 6.98 -7.10
C HIS A 280 34.60 6.16 -5.89
#